data_AF-A0A3M4YCS5-F1
#
_entry.id   AF-A0A3M4YCS5-F1
#
_cell.length_a   1.000
_cell.length_b   1.000
_cell.length_c   1.000
_cell.angle_alpha   90.00
_cell.angle_beta   90.00
_cell.angle_gamma   90.00
#
_symmetry.space_group_name_H-M   'P 1'
#
loop_
_entity.id
_entity.type
_entity.pdbx_description
1 polymer ?
#
loop_
_entity_poly.entity_id
_entity_poly.type
_entity_poly.pdbx_seq_one_letter_code
_entity_poly.pdbx_strand_id
1 'polypeptide(L)'
;MALPSASLEKSSSPTYASLFPENLAHTTSSGALDSNDGPLAYLIHLYQRAIKLEIMADSKAIKLGVRRPALGDLLLDEDSTCQTVSALKLVIEILAHPAKILAGSTPLPEAIAASGSHVTLPFHLAFQQVRAVLEQKNTTLFDVHKLASYDYPNFCYQNFRQKDLRAAMLSGSGLDPALHTLLLDNETAAKTDFFKTAYGVAGSATEALVAISDVALFRHQTGLSEQDLYDLLALKSTDDGRQTGFSTTVKRSQHLPAASQTEVAASQVYGASFINNASSPAITITVPAESSSGPQLTNVSASHFDRLHKLIHLHHFLGLPFADVDTLVMSALRAEGQTKDFHFTANTLRAISVFRYLHRDFKVSAWQFATMLGALPVYSVGQALPALDTVLGAQAANGNDSNQTRVIFDDAEFDLDTDAGQTRPRWRKCATH
;
A
#
# COMPACT_ATOMS: atom_id res chain seq x y z
N MET A 1 11.08 -66.47 -56.68
CA MET A 1 11.57 -65.51 -57.69
C MET A 1 10.49 -65.36 -58.75
N ALA A 2 9.66 -64.33 -58.65
CA ALA A 2 8.88 -63.67 -59.71
C ALA A 2 8.10 -62.51 -59.05
N LEU A 3 8.06 -61.37 -59.74
CA LEU A 3 7.85 -60.00 -59.24
C LEU A 3 6.41 -59.65 -58.78
N PRO A 4 6.25 -58.60 -57.97
CA PRO A 4 4.96 -58.08 -57.53
C PRO A 4 4.28 -57.31 -58.68
N SER A 5 3.04 -57.65 -58.99
CA SER A 5 2.20 -56.89 -59.92
C SER A 5 1.44 -55.81 -59.14
N ALA A 6 2.13 -54.71 -58.85
CA ALA A 6 1.47 -53.47 -58.45
C ALA A 6 0.80 -52.85 -59.68
N SER A 7 -0.42 -53.32 -59.98
CA SER A 7 -1.32 -52.63 -60.90
C SER A 7 -1.99 -51.51 -60.11
N LEU A 8 -1.47 -50.29 -60.25
CA LEU A 8 -2.19 -49.07 -59.89
C LEU A 8 -3.42 -48.96 -60.79
N GLU A 9 -4.56 -49.49 -60.34
CA GLU A 9 -5.85 -49.12 -60.92
C GLU A 9 -6.13 -47.65 -60.64
N LYS A 10 -5.99 -46.87 -61.70
CA LYS A 10 -6.19 -45.43 -61.75
C LYS A 10 -7.66 -45.18 -62.13
N SER A 11 -8.59 -45.27 -61.17
CA SER A 11 -9.93 -44.61 -61.23
C SER A 11 -10.88 -44.99 -60.07
N SER A 12 -10.47 -44.89 -58.80
CA SER A 12 -11.45 -44.64 -57.74
C SER A 12 -11.35 -43.17 -57.34
N SER A 13 -12.41 -42.40 -57.62
CA SER A 13 -12.52 -41.05 -57.09
C SER A 13 -12.36 -41.12 -55.56
N PRO A 14 -11.55 -40.24 -54.95
CA PRO A 14 -11.33 -40.28 -53.51
C PRO A 14 -12.69 -40.17 -52.81
N THR A 15 -13.10 -41.25 -52.15
CA THR A 15 -14.37 -41.30 -51.40
C THR A 15 -14.07 -40.90 -49.95
N TYR A 16 -15.02 -40.27 -49.26
CA TYR A 16 -14.81 -39.87 -47.86
C TYR A 16 -14.38 -41.07 -46.99
N ALA A 17 -14.98 -42.25 -47.22
CA ALA A 17 -14.61 -43.51 -46.58
C ALA A 17 -13.16 -43.95 -46.83
N SER A 18 -12.62 -43.70 -48.04
CA SER A 18 -11.24 -44.09 -48.38
C SER A 18 -10.22 -43.10 -47.84
N LEU A 19 -10.62 -41.83 -47.62
CA LEU A 19 -9.76 -40.78 -47.06
C LEU A 19 -9.81 -40.73 -45.52
N PHE A 20 -10.94 -41.10 -44.92
CA PHE A 20 -11.20 -41.08 -43.48
C PHE A 20 -11.87 -42.39 -43.02
N PRO A 21 -11.16 -43.53 -43.11
CA PRO A 21 -11.73 -44.87 -42.91
C PRO A 21 -12.30 -45.11 -41.50
N GLU A 22 -11.85 -44.37 -40.49
CA GLU A 22 -12.31 -44.51 -39.10
C GLU A 22 -13.62 -43.73 -38.82
N ASN A 23 -14.00 -42.74 -39.62
CA ASN A 23 -15.03 -41.76 -39.22
C ASN A 23 -16.49 -42.14 -39.51
N LEU A 24 -16.77 -43.16 -40.32
CA LEU A 24 -18.14 -43.43 -40.78
C LEU A 24 -18.99 -44.30 -39.84
N ALA A 25 -18.34 -45.05 -38.94
CA ALA A 25 -19.02 -45.96 -38.01
C ALA A 25 -19.13 -45.39 -36.57
N HIS A 26 -18.44 -44.29 -36.28
CA HIS A 26 -18.39 -43.68 -34.95
C HIS A 26 -19.36 -42.50 -34.86
N THR A 27 -20.62 -42.80 -34.49
CA THR A 27 -21.59 -41.77 -34.09
C THR A 27 -21.42 -41.47 -32.60
N THR A 28 -21.31 -40.19 -32.25
CA THR A 28 -21.13 -39.76 -30.87
C THR A 28 -22.48 -39.38 -30.24
N SER A 29 -22.59 -39.51 -28.91
CA SER A 29 -23.81 -39.11 -28.20
C SER A 29 -23.88 -37.60 -28.02
N SER A 30 -25.09 -37.04 -27.86
CA SER A 30 -25.25 -35.61 -27.63
C SER A 30 -24.56 -35.21 -26.32
N GLY A 31 -23.64 -34.24 -26.40
CA GLY A 31 -22.83 -33.79 -25.25
C GLY A 31 -21.60 -34.65 -24.96
N ALA A 32 -21.28 -35.65 -25.78
CA ALA A 32 -20.01 -36.36 -25.68
C ALA A 32 -18.82 -35.42 -25.94
N LEU A 33 -17.64 -35.74 -25.39
CA LEU A 33 -16.44 -34.91 -25.54
C LEU A 33 -15.96 -34.79 -27.00
N ASP A 34 -16.20 -35.83 -27.79
CA ASP A 34 -15.89 -35.95 -29.21
C ASP A 34 -17.04 -35.49 -30.13
N SER A 35 -18.09 -34.88 -29.58
CA SER A 35 -19.15 -34.23 -30.34
C SER A 35 -18.61 -33.01 -31.10
N ASN A 36 -18.90 -32.95 -32.40
CA ASN A 36 -18.50 -31.85 -33.27
C ASN A 36 -19.22 -30.53 -32.96
N ASP A 37 -20.34 -30.59 -32.23
CA ASP A 37 -21.16 -29.48 -31.78
C ASP A 37 -21.00 -29.18 -30.28
N GLY A 38 -20.09 -29.88 -29.61
CA GLY A 38 -19.80 -29.73 -28.19
C GLY A 38 -18.93 -28.51 -27.83
N PRO A 39 -18.80 -28.22 -26.52
CA PRO A 39 -18.00 -27.10 -26.03
C PRO A 39 -16.50 -27.22 -26.38
N LEU A 40 -15.95 -28.43 -26.44
CA LEU A 40 -14.56 -28.66 -26.85
C LEU A 40 -14.33 -28.34 -28.33
N ALA A 41 -15.23 -28.77 -29.21
CA ALA A 41 -15.18 -28.42 -30.63
C ALA A 41 -15.26 -26.90 -30.83
N TYR A 42 -16.13 -26.23 -30.07
CA TYR A 42 -16.21 -24.77 -30.08
C TYR A 42 -14.91 -24.09 -29.60
N LEU A 43 -14.30 -24.58 -28.52
CA LEU A 43 -13.03 -24.06 -27.99
C LEU A 43 -11.89 -24.22 -29.00
N ILE A 44 -11.78 -25.38 -29.64
CA ILE A 44 -10.78 -25.63 -30.69
C ILE A 44 -10.98 -24.64 -31.84
N HIS A 45 -12.23 -24.46 -32.29
CA HIS A 45 -12.54 -23.52 -33.36
C HIS A 45 -12.18 -22.08 -32.98
N LEU A 46 -12.49 -21.64 -31.75
CA LEU A 46 -12.10 -20.32 -31.24
C LEU A 46 -10.58 -20.15 -31.19
N TYR A 47 -9.84 -21.14 -30.69
CA TYR A 47 -8.39 -21.09 -30.61
C TYR A 47 -7.75 -20.99 -32.00
N GLN A 48 -8.20 -21.81 -32.95
CA GLN A 48 -7.75 -21.73 -34.35
C GLN A 48 -8.10 -20.39 -35.00
N ARG A 49 -9.29 -19.85 -34.73
CA ARG A 49 -9.70 -18.54 -35.24
C ARG A 49 -8.84 -17.42 -34.66
N ALA A 50 -8.53 -17.47 -33.37
CA ALA A 50 -7.64 -16.51 -32.72
C ALA A 50 -6.25 -16.53 -33.34
N ILE A 51 -5.67 -17.71 -33.57
CA ILE A 51 -4.37 -17.83 -34.25
C ILE A 51 -4.41 -17.24 -35.67
N LYS A 52 -5.49 -17.50 -36.44
CA LYS A 52 -5.64 -16.92 -37.78
C LYS A 52 -5.70 -15.39 -37.76
N LEU A 53 -6.34 -14.80 -36.75
CA LEU A 53 -6.37 -13.35 -36.57
C LEU A 53 -4.99 -12.79 -36.24
N GLU A 54 -4.17 -13.53 -35.48
CA GLU A 54 -2.80 -13.11 -35.13
C GLU A 54 -1.86 -13.10 -36.33
N ILE A 55 -2.08 -13.96 -37.33
CA ILE A 55 -1.32 -13.93 -38.59
C ILE A 55 -1.56 -12.61 -39.34
N MET A 56 -2.76 -12.02 -39.18
CA MET A 56 -3.13 -10.75 -39.81
C MET A 56 -2.76 -9.52 -38.96
N ALA A 57 -2.22 -9.73 -37.76
CA ALA A 57 -1.95 -8.65 -36.82
C ALA A 57 -0.62 -7.94 -37.11
N ASP A 58 -0.47 -6.74 -36.56
CA ASP A 58 0.75 -5.94 -36.70
C ASP A 58 1.92 -6.51 -35.85
N SER A 59 3.12 -5.96 -36.05
CA SER A 59 4.30 -6.35 -35.28
C SER A 59 4.26 -5.96 -33.80
N LYS A 60 3.26 -5.17 -33.37
CA LYS A 60 3.06 -4.76 -31.98
C LYS A 60 2.09 -5.69 -31.24
N ALA A 61 1.39 -6.57 -31.95
CA ALA A 61 0.44 -7.49 -31.36
C ALA A 61 1.11 -8.52 -30.46
N ILE A 62 0.64 -8.61 -29.21
CA ILE A 62 1.07 -9.63 -28.26
C ILE A 62 0.27 -10.91 -28.53
N LYS A 63 0.94 -11.94 -29.06
CA LYS A 63 0.32 -13.22 -29.45
C LYS A 63 -0.28 -13.98 -28.27
N LEU A 64 -1.28 -14.83 -28.52
CA LEU A 64 -2.04 -15.58 -27.52
C LEU A 64 -1.14 -16.55 -26.79
N GLY A 65 -0.27 -17.26 -27.51
CA GLY A 65 0.72 -18.15 -26.91
C GLY A 65 1.72 -17.46 -25.99
N VAL A 66 1.96 -16.14 -26.18
CA VAL A 66 2.80 -15.35 -25.28
C VAL A 66 2.00 -14.90 -24.05
N ARG A 67 0.75 -14.46 -24.24
CA ARG A 67 -0.13 -14.01 -23.15
C ARG A 67 -0.56 -15.16 -22.23
N ARG A 68 -0.80 -16.33 -22.81
CA ARG A 68 -1.39 -17.51 -22.16
C ARG A 68 -0.75 -18.80 -22.69
N PRO A 69 0.54 -19.05 -22.39
CA PRO A 69 1.25 -20.22 -22.92
C PRO A 69 0.57 -21.54 -22.55
N ALA A 70 0.03 -21.64 -21.33
CA ALA A 70 -0.67 -22.83 -20.85
C ALA A 70 -1.91 -23.23 -21.67
N LEU A 71 -2.50 -22.35 -22.49
CA LEU A 71 -3.64 -22.72 -23.34
C LEU A 71 -3.23 -23.65 -24.49
N GLY A 72 -1.99 -23.54 -24.97
CA GLY A 72 -1.48 -24.42 -26.03
C GLY A 72 -1.25 -25.85 -25.56
N ASP A 73 -0.92 -26.01 -24.27
CA ASP A 73 -0.62 -27.30 -23.63
C ASP A 73 -1.85 -27.90 -22.91
N LEU A 74 -3.01 -27.24 -22.97
CA LEU A 74 -4.21 -27.68 -22.27
C LEU A 74 -4.75 -28.98 -22.90
N LEU A 75 -4.75 -30.06 -22.12
CA LEU A 75 -5.36 -31.32 -22.51
C LEU A 75 -6.89 -31.20 -22.49
N LEU A 76 -7.53 -31.62 -23.57
CA LEU A 76 -8.99 -31.62 -23.71
C LEU A 76 -9.51 -33.01 -23.34
N ASP A 77 -9.96 -33.16 -22.10
CA ASP A 77 -10.47 -34.41 -21.53
C ASP A 77 -11.72 -34.14 -20.66
N GLU A 78 -12.24 -35.19 -20.03
CA GLU A 78 -13.42 -35.08 -19.18
C GLU A 78 -13.15 -34.19 -17.96
N ASP A 79 -11.95 -34.30 -17.37
CA ASP A 79 -11.55 -33.52 -16.21
C ASP A 79 -11.50 -32.02 -16.53
N SER A 80 -10.87 -31.61 -17.64
CA SER A 80 -10.77 -30.20 -18.02
C SER A 80 -12.11 -29.60 -18.45
N THR A 81 -13.07 -30.43 -18.86
CA THR A 81 -14.41 -30.00 -19.28
C THR A 81 -15.39 -29.92 -18.10
N CYS A 82 -15.31 -30.87 -17.16
CA CYS A 82 -16.32 -31.04 -16.11
C CYS A 82 -15.86 -30.57 -14.73
N GLN A 83 -14.55 -30.38 -14.50
CA GLN A 83 -14.04 -29.96 -13.19
C GLN A 83 -14.42 -28.50 -12.88
N THR A 84 -15.07 -28.29 -11.74
CA THR A 84 -15.29 -26.94 -11.21
C THR A 84 -14.01 -26.39 -10.59
N VAL A 85 -13.49 -25.29 -11.13
CA VAL A 85 -12.28 -24.62 -10.62
C VAL A 85 -12.61 -23.19 -10.17
N SER A 86 -11.96 -22.74 -9.11
CA SER A 86 -12.08 -21.35 -8.66
C SER A 86 -11.47 -20.39 -9.69
N ALA A 87 -12.25 -19.41 -10.15
CA ALA A 87 -11.78 -18.38 -11.07
C ALA A 87 -10.57 -17.61 -10.50
N LEU A 88 -10.55 -17.35 -9.19
CA LEU A 88 -9.43 -16.65 -8.55
C LEU A 88 -8.13 -17.49 -8.61
N LYS A 89 -8.23 -18.80 -8.43
CA LYS A 89 -7.07 -19.70 -8.54
C LYS A 89 -6.47 -19.63 -9.94
N LEU A 90 -7.31 -19.68 -10.97
CA LEU A 90 -6.87 -19.54 -12.37
C LEU A 90 -6.19 -18.19 -12.60
N VAL A 91 -6.75 -17.08 -12.10
CA VAL A 91 -6.13 -15.75 -12.23
C VAL A 91 -4.76 -15.72 -11.56
N ILE A 92 -4.61 -16.27 -10.36
CA ILE A 92 -3.33 -16.33 -9.65
C ILE A 92 -2.31 -17.15 -10.44
N GLU A 93 -2.71 -18.31 -10.97
CA GLU A 93 -1.82 -19.15 -11.79
C GLU A 93 -1.35 -18.44 -13.06
N ILE A 94 -2.26 -17.70 -13.73
CA ILE A 94 -1.94 -16.90 -14.91
C ILE A 94 -0.94 -15.79 -14.57
N LEU A 95 -1.15 -15.05 -13.49
CA LEU A 95 -0.27 -13.97 -13.06
C LEU A 95 1.08 -14.49 -12.51
N ALA A 96 1.10 -15.69 -11.94
CA ALA A 96 2.31 -16.30 -11.40
C ALA A 96 3.32 -16.67 -12.50
N HIS A 97 2.86 -16.99 -13.71
CA HIS A 97 3.75 -17.39 -14.80
C HIS A 97 4.77 -16.30 -15.19
N PRO A 98 4.37 -15.07 -15.58
CA PRO A 98 5.34 -14.02 -15.88
C PRO A 98 6.18 -13.63 -14.67
N ALA A 99 5.61 -13.68 -13.46
CA ALA A 99 6.36 -13.42 -12.22
C ALA A 99 7.47 -14.47 -11.97
N LYS A 100 7.23 -15.75 -12.27
CA LYS A 100 8.26 -16.81 -12.20
C LYS A 100 9.39 -16.57 -13.20
N ILE A 101 9.07 -16.10 -14.40
CA ILE A 101 10.10 -15.76 -15.40
C ILE A 101 10.99 -14.63 -14.88
N LEU A 102 10.41 -13.61 -14.25
CA LEU A 102 11.16 -12.50 -13.64
C LEU A 102 11.96 -12.93 -12.40
N ALA A 103 11.44 -13.86 -11.60
CA ALA A 103 12.13 -14.41 -10.44
C ALA A 103 13.34 -15.28 -10.83
N GLY A 104 13.37 -15.82 -12.06
CA GLY A 104 14.47 -16.66 -12.54
C GLY A 104 14.60 -17.95 -11.74
N SER A 105 15.74 -18.14 -11.07
CA SER A 105 16.02 -19.33 -10.26
C SER A 105 15.51 -19.26 -8.82
N THR A 106 15.12 -18.07 -8.35
CA THR A 106 14.63 -17.89 -6.98
C THR A 106 13.18 -18.37 -6.88
N PRO A 107 12.81 -19.14 -5.82
CA PRO A 107 11.43 -19.49 -5.57
C PRO A 107 10.53 -18.24 -5.55
N LEU A 108 9.41 -18.29 -6.29
CA LEU A 108 8.53 -17.13 -6.44
C LEU A 108 8.12 -16.47 -5.10
N PRO A 109 7.73 -17.22 -4.04
CA PRO A 109 7.39 -16.60 -2.77
C PRO A 109 8.54 -15.81 -2.12
N GLU A 110 9.78 -16.26 -2.28
CA GLU A 110 10.96 -15.57 -1.74
C GLU A 110 11.27 -14.32 -2.56
N ALA A 111 11.16 -14.39 -3.89
CA ALA A 111 11.34 -13.23 -4.76
C ALA A 111 10.31 -12.13 -4.49
N ILE A 112 9.04 -12.51 -4.26
CA ILE A 112 7.96 -11.58 -3.90
C ILE A 112 8.20 -10.99 -2.50
N ALA A 113 8.63 -11.80 -1.54
CA ALA A 113 8.91 -11.34 -0.18
C ALA A 113 10.09 -10.35 -0.12
N ALA A 114 11.04 -10.43 -1.06
CA ALA A 114 12.18 -9.52 -1.12
C ALA A 114 11.93 -8.24 -1.94
N SER A 115 10.87 -8.20 -2.74
CA SER A 115 10.55 -7.04 -3.58
C SER A 115 9.87 -5.95 -2.77
N GLY A 116 10.26 -4.69 -2.96
CA GLY A 116 9.60 -3.53 -2.33
C GLY A 116 9.05 -2.53 -3.33
N SER A 117 9.12 -2.78 -4.64
CA SER A 117 8.94 -1.70 -5.64
C SER A 117 7.52 -1.14 -5.74
N HIS A 118 6.51 -1.90 -5.28
CA HIS A 118 5.10 -1.53 -5.32
C HIS A 118 4.50 -1.63 -3.92
N VAL A 119 3.51 -0.80 -3.57
CA VAL A 119 2.95 -0.69 -2.21
C VAL A 119 2.44 -2.00 -1.58
N THR A 120 2.00 -2.94 -2.41
CA THR A 120 1.51 -4.27 -1.99
C THR A 120 2.61 -5.28 -1.73
N LEU A 121 3.87 -4.91 -1.98
CA LEU A 121 5.07 -5.68 -1.73
C LEU A 121 5.88 -4.93 -0.66
N PRO A 122 6.71 -5.57 0.16
CA PRO A 122 6.97 -7.01 0.21
C PRO A 122 5.79 -7.81 0.75
N PHE A 123 5.64 -9.04 0.24
CA PHE A 123 4.60 -9.97 0.67
C PHE A 123 5.18 -11.34 1.03
N HIS A 124 5.23 -11.65 2.33
CA HIS A 124 5.71 -12.93 2.84
C HIS A 124 4.55 -13.90 3.13
N LEU A 125 4.31 -14.83 2.20
CA LEU A 125 3.17 -15.75 2.25
C LEU A 125 3.00 -16.48 3.59
N ALA A 126 4.07 -17.09 4.12
CA ALA A 126 3.97 -17.86 5.36
C ALA A 126 3.61 -16.98 6.57
N PHE A 127 4.07 -15.73 6.59
CA PHE A 127 3.77 -14.79 7.67
C PHE A 127 2.31 -14.33 7.60
N GLN A 128 1.79 -14.12 6.39
CA GLN A 128 0.37 -13.82 6.17
C GLN A 128 -0.53 -14.99 6.57
N GLN A 129 -0.11 -16.23 6.33
CA GLN A 129 -0.83 -17.42 6.80
C GLN A 129 -0.87 -17.48 8.34
N VAL A 130 0.27 -17.23 9.01
CA VAL A 130 0.33 -17.15 10.47
C VAL A 130 -0.64 -16.07 10.98
N ARG A 131 -0.62 -14.87 10.38
CA ARG A 131 -1.53 -13.79 10.75
C ARG A 131 -3.00 -14.18 10.56
N ALA A 132 -3.35 -14.76 9.42
CA ALA A 132 -4.72 -15.20 9.13
C ALA A 132 -5.23 -16.23 10.15
N VAL A 133 -4.38 -17.18 10.55
CA VAL A 133 -4.71 -18.17 11.59
C VAL A 133 -4.90 -17.50 12.96
N LEU A 134 -4.02 -16.55 13.32
CA LEU A 134 -4.14 -15.81 14.59
C LEU A 134 -5.40 -14.93 14.64
N GLU A 135 -5.73 -14.26 13.53
CA GLU A 135 -6.95 -13.47 13.38
C GLU A 135 -8.20 -14.35 13.51
N GLN A 136 -8.22 -15.54 12.89
CA GLN A 136 -9.30 -16.51 13.05
C GLN A 136 -9.47 -16.98 14.52
N LYS A 137 -8.37 -17.03 15.27
CA LYS A 137 -8.36 -17.37 16.70
C LYS A 137 -8.59 -16.16 17.62
N ASN A 138 -8.86 -14.97 17.06
CA ASN A 138 -9.04 -13.71 17.77
C ASN A 138 -7.87 -13.41 18.74
N THR A 139 -6.64 -13.70 18.32
CA THR A 139 -5.41 -13.43 19.08
C THR A 139 -4.40 -12.68 18.21
N THR A 140 -3.44 -11.98 18.82
CA THR A 140 -2.29 -11.43 18.09
C THR A 140 -1.02 -12.23 18.32
N LEU A 141 -0.04 -12.00 17.45
CA LEU A 141 1.34 -12.44 17.69
C LEU A 141 1.91 -11.84 18.99
N PHE A 142 1.53 -10.60 19.32
CA PHE A 142 1.89 -9.96 20.58
C PHE A 142 1.34 -10.74 21.79
N ASP A 143 0.06 -11.10 21.75
CA ASP A 143 -0.59 -11.86 22.83
C ASP A 143 0.07 -13.23 23.03
N VAL A 144 0.39 -13.93 21.94
CA VAL A 144 1.10 -15.22 21.98
C VAL A 144 2.47 -15.07 22.62
N HIS A 145 3.29 -14.11 22.17
CA HIS A 145 4.61 -13.88 22.76
C HIS A 145 4.53 -13.47 24.23
N LYS A 146 3.57 -12.60 24.56
CA LYS A 146 3.32 -12.14 25.92
C LYS A 146 2.98 -13.30 26.84
N LEU A 147 2.10 -14.22 26.43
CA LEU A 147 1.69 -15.38 27.22
C LEU A 147 2.76 -16.46 27.30
N ALA A 148 3.61 -16.58 26.28
CA ALA A 148 4.73 -17.52 26.27
C ALA A 148 5.94 -17.06 27.11
N SER A 149 5.97 -15.80 27.55
CA SER A 149 7.06 -15.26 28.37
C SER A 149 6.96 -15.78 29.81
N TYR A 150 8.10 -16.22 30.37
CA TYR A 150 8.22 -16.62 31.77
C TYR A 150 7.90 -15.49 32.76
N ASP A 151 8.06 -14.25 32.33
CA ASP A 151 7.88 -13.05 33.13
C ASP A 151 6.44 -12.50 33.11
N TYR A 152 5.52 -13.23 32.48
CA TYR A 152 4.10 -12.91 32.49
C TYR A 152 3.51 -13.12 33.89
N PRO A 153 2.66 -12.18 34.41
CA PRO A 153 2.22 -10.96 33.76
C PRO A 153 3.22 -9.80 33.88
N ASN A 154 3.48 -9.13 32.75
CA ASN A 154 4.48 -8.07 32.62
C ASN A 154 4.27 -6.83 33.50
N PHE A 155 3.07 -6.65 34.05
CA PHE A 155 2.74 -5.50 34.89
C PHE A 155 3.19 -5.67 36.35
N CYS A 156 3.55 -6.88 36.75
CA CYS A 156 4.10 -7.16 38.07
C CYS A 156 5.64 -7.06 38.06
N TYR A 157 6.23 -7.01 39.25
CA TYR A 157 7.67 -7.25 39.47
C TYR A 157 8.66 -6.38 38.66
N GLN A 158 8.24 -5.19 38.21
CA GLN A 158 9.03 -4.29 37.36
C GLN A 158 9.34 -4.85 35.95
N ASN A 159 8.56 -5.84 35.47
CA ASN A 159 8.80 -6.51 34.19
C ASN A 159 8.48 -5.65 32.95
N PHE A 160 7.90 -4.46 33.14
CA PHE A 160 7.57 -3.50 32.07
C PHE A 160 8.74 -3.07 31.18
N ARG A 161 9.98 -3.17 31.67
CA ARG A 161 11.18 -2.72 30.94
C ARG A 161 12.05 -3.87 30.43
N GLN A 162 11.57 -5.10 30.51
CA GLN A 162 12.34 -6.26 30.08
C GLN A 162 12.60 -6.27 28.57
N LYS A 163 13.74 -6.86 28.20
CA LYS A 163 14.16 -6.99 26.81
C LYS A 163 13.20 -7.87 26.02
N ASP A 164 12.71 -8.95 26.63
CA ASP A 164 11.82 -9.92 25.98
C ASP A 164 10.46 -9.28 25.67
N LEU A 165 9.91 -8.49 26.59
CA LEU A 165 8.69 -7.71 26.32
C LEU A 165 8.90 -6.71 25.18
N ARG A 166 10.04 -6.02 25.13
CA ARG A 166 10.34 -5.09 24.02
C ARG A 166 10.47 -5.83 22.69
N ALA A 167 11.09 -7.01 22.68
CA ALA A 167 11.17 -7.85 21.49
C ALA A 167 9.77 -8.33 21.05
N ALA A 168 8.94 -8.77 21.99
CA ALA A 168 7.55 -9.16 21.75
C ALA A 168 6.71 -7.99 21.22
N MET A 169 6.88 -6.77 21.75
CA MET A 169 6.22 -5.57 21.23
C MET A 169 6.67 -5.29 19.80
N LEU A 170 7.97 -5.43 19.50
CA LEU A 170 8.50 -5.19 18.15
C LEU A 170 7.92 -6.18 17.12
N SER A 171 7.97 -7.49 17.43
CA SER A 171 7.39 -8.53 16.57
C SER A 171 5.86 -8.47 16.54
N GLY A 172 5.26 -8.03 17.64
CA GLY A 172 3.82 -7.83 17.81
C GLY A 172 3.20 -6.77 16.90
N SER A 173 4.01 -5.96 16.24
CA SER A 173 3.56 -5.03 15.19
C SER A 173 2.80 -5.72 14.08
N GLY A 174 2.99 -7.04 13.90
CA GLY A 174 2.43 -7.81 12.79
C GLY A 174 2.96 -7.36 11.43
N LEU A 175 4.04 -6.57 11.40
CA LEU A 175 4.73 -6.17 10.18
C LEU A 175 5.44 -7.38 9.58
N ASP A 176 5.38 -7.49 8.27
CA ASP A 176 6.16 -8.47 7.52
C ASP A 176 7.66 -8.30 7.84
N PRO A 177 8.46 -9.37 8.01
CA PRO A 177 9.90 -9.25 8.24
C PRO A 177 10.64 -8.39 7.20
N ALA A 178 10.24 -8.46 5.94
CA ALA A 178 10.82 -7.64 4.89
C ALA A 178 10.39 -6.17 5.01
N LEU A 179 9.12 -5.91 5.35
CA LEU A 179 8.64 -4.56 5.62
C LEU A 179 9.31 -3.96 6.86
N HIS A 180 9.52 -4.75 7.91
CA HIS A 180 10.26 -4.34 9.10
C HIS A 180 11.70 -3.92 8.72
N THR A 181 12.36 -4.67 7.84
CA THR A 181 13.70 -4.34 7.33
C THR A 181 13.69 -3.07 6.50
N LEU A 182 12.71 -2.92 5.59
CA LEU A 182 12.52 -1.73 4.75
C LEU A 182 12.32 -0.47 5.59
N LEU A 183 11.50 -0.53 6.65
CA LEU A 183 11.25 0.62 7.51
C LEU A 183 12.50 1.02 8.29
N LEU A 184 13.32 0.07 8.75
CA LEU A 184 14.52 0.33 9.55
C LEU A 184 15.79 0.63 8.74
N ASP A 185 15.80 0.40 7.42
CA ASP A 185 16.98 0.70 6.58
C ASP A 185 17.11 2.22 6.40
N ASN A 186 18.07 2.83 7.09
CA ASN A 186 18.32 4.28 7.03
C ASN A 186 19.40 4.67 6.00
N GLU A 187 19.95 3.70 5.29
CA GLU A 187 21.06 3.91 4.36
C GLU A 187 20.66 3.67 2.89
N THR A 188 19.45 3.13 2.63
CA THR A 188 19.03 2.77 1.27
C THR A 188 19.11 3.93 0.28
N ALA A 189 18.73 5.14 0.70
CA ALA A 189 18.69 6.32 -0.17
C ALA A 189 20.07 6.71 -0.73
N ALA A 190 21.17 6.28 -0.09
CA ALA A 190 22.53 6.55 -0.53
C ALA A 190 23.04 5.51 -1.55
N LYS A 191 22.32 4.40 -1.74
CA LYS A 191 22.70 3.34 -2.67
C LYS A 191 22.43 3.78 -4.11
N THR A 192 23.34 3.44 -5.02
CA THR A 192 23.26 3.85 -6.43
C THR A 192 22.07 3.21 -7.17
N ASP A 193 21.59 2.08 -6.68
CA ASP A 193 20.47 1.30 -7.21
C ASP A 193 19.16 1.53 -6.42
N PHE A 194 19.11 2.53 -5.54
CA PHE A 194 17.94 2.84 -4.70
C PHE A 194 16.63 2.91 -5.50
N PHE A 195 16.56 3.73 -6.56
CA PHE A 195 15.33 3.89 -7.33
C PHE A 195 14.93 2.61 -8.09
N LYS A 196 15.91 1.80 -8.48
CA LYS A 196 15.63 0.52 -9.12
C LYS A 196 15.02 -0.47 -8.13
N THR A 197 15.55 -0.53 -6.92
CA THR A 197 15.07 -1.46 -5.87
C THR A 197 13.74 -0.99 -5.26
N ALA A 198 13.65 0.29 -4.88
CA ALA A 198 12.49 0.86 -4.20
C ALA A 198 11.33 1.25 -5.13
N TYR A 199 11.57 1.51 -6.42
CA TYR A 199 10.53 1.99 -7.34
C TYR A 199 10.54 1.31 -8.71
N GLY A 200 11.43 0.33 -8.95
CA GLY A 200 11.53 -0.35 -10.25
C GLY A 200 12.06 0.54 -11.38
N VAL A 201 12.63 1.71 -11.08
CA VAL A 201 13.13 2.66 -12.09
C VAL A 201 14.62 2.44 -12.34
N ALA A 202 14.95 1.96 -13.54
CA ALA A 202 16.33 1.78 -13.96
C ALA A 202 16.99 3.10 -14.40
N GLY A 203 18.33 3.14 -14.38
CA GLY A 203 19.13 4.31 -14.77
C GLY A 203 20.15 4.67 -13.69
N SER A 204 20.94 5.72 -13.93
CA SER A 204 21.74 6.34 -12.87
C SER A 204 20.83 6.97 -11.82
N ALA A 205 21.32 7.19 -10.60
CA ALA A 205 20.53 7.76 -9.52
C ALA A 205 19.92 9.14 -9.88
N THR A 206 20.63 9.95 -10.66
CA THR A 206 20.15 11.27 -11.12
C THR A 206 19.07 11.15 -12.20
N GLU A 207 19.26 10.27 -13.19
CA GLU A 207 18.26 10.03 -14.24
C GLU A 207 16.99 9.41 -13.66
N ALA A 208 17.14 8.44 -12.75
CA ALA A 208 16.03 7.78 -12.10
C ALA A 208 15.24 8.73 -11.20
N LEU A 209 15.91 9.64 -10.47
CA LEU A 209 15.26 10.70 -9.69
C LEU A 209 14.40 11.61 -10.58
N VAL A 210 14.92 12.03 -11.74
CA VAL A 210 14.16 12.85 -12.69
C VAL A 210 12.97 12.07 -13.24
N ALA A 211 13.18 10.80 -13.63
CA ALA A 211 12.11 9.98 -14.18
C ALA A 211 10.98 9.74 -13.17
N ILE A 212 11.30 9.33 -11.93
CA ILE A 212 10.29 9.03 -10.90
C ILE A 212 9.63 10.30 -10.33
N SER A 213 10.15 11.49 -10.64
CA SER A 213 9.48 12.75 -10.29
C SER A 213 8.24 13.00 -11.14
N ASP A 214 8.09 12.33 -12.29
CA ASP A 214 6.85 12.37 -13.07
C ASP A 214 5.70 11.74 -12.27
N VAL A 215 4.62 12.50 -12.09
CA VAL A 215 3.49 12.09 -11.24
C VAL A 215 2.81 10.83 -11.77
N ALA A 216 2.71 10.66 -13.09
CA ALA A 216 2.08 9.48 -13.69
C ALA A 216 2.94 8.23 -13.46
N LEU A 217 4.26 8.35 -13.66
CA LEU A 217 5.19 7.25 -13.37
C LEU A 217 5.22 6.90 -11.88
N PHE A 218 5.33 7.91 -11.01
CA PHE A 218 5.34 7.70 -9.56
C PHE A 218 4.10 6.94 -9.08
N ARG A 219 2.91 7.37 -9.50
CA ARG A 219 1.65 6.71 -9.17
C ARG A 219 1.57 5.30 -9.73
N HIS A 220 2.01 5.09 -10.96
CA HIS A 220 2.02 3.76 -11.56
C HIS A 220 2.95 2.79 -10.81
N GLN A 221 4.16 3.23 -10.44
CA GLN A 221 5.12 2.36 -9.73
C GLN A 221 4.67 2.08 -8.29
N THR A 222 4.11 3.08 -7.62
CA THR A 222 3.66 2.94 -6.23
C THR A 222 2.28 2.31 -6.09
N GLY A 223 1.45 2.33 -7.13
CA GLY A 223 0.06 1.87 -7.09
C GLY A 223 -0.92 2.88 -6.49
N LEU A 224 -0.50 4.13 -6.27
CA LEU A 224 -1.33 5.16 -5.65
C LEU A 224 -2.38 5.72 -6.62
N SER A 225 -3.60 5.91 -6.12
CA SER A 225 -4.59 6.71 -6.82
C SER A 225 -4.21 8.21 -6.81
N GLU A 226 -4.95 9.03 -7.55
CA GLU A 226 -4.68 10.47 -7.58
C GLU A 226 -4.97 11.11 -6.23
N GLN A 227 -6.09 10.69 -5.64
CA GLN A 227 -6.50 11.16 -4.34
C GLN A 227 -5.49 10.73 -3.27
N ASP A 228 -4.99 9.49 -3.33
CA ASP A 228 -3.96 9.02 -2.40
C ASP A 228 -2.68 9.86 -2.48
N LEU A 229 -2.27 10.27 -3.68
CA LEU A 229 -1.12 11.15 -3.85
C LEU A 229 -1.37 12.52 -3.21
N TYR A 230 -2.55 13.11 -3.41
CA TYR A 230 -2.89 14.41 -2.82
C TYR A 230 -2.97 14.32 -1.30
N ASP A 231 -3.54 13.24 -0.76
CA ASP A 231 -3.62 13.01 0.69
C ASP A 231 -2.23 12.74 1.30
N LEU A 232 -1.37 11.99 0.61
CA LEU A 232 0.03 11.75 1.00
C LEU A 232 0.85 13.04 1.09
N LEU A 233 0.63 13.98 0.16
CA LEU A 233 1.34 15.26 0.14
C LEU A 233 0.63 16.35 0.98
N ALA A 234 -0.54 16.04 1.54
CA ALA A 234 -1.45 16.99 2.17
C ALA A 234 -1.74 18.21 1.27
N LEU A 235 -2.05 17.96 0.00
CA LEU A 235 -2.33 18.96 -1.03
C LEU A 235 -3.76 18.85 -1.57
N LYS A 236 -4.22 19.92 -2.22
CA LYS A 236 -5.40 19.96 -3.07
C LYS A 236 -5.09 20.73 -4.34
N SER A 237 -5.71 20.33 -5.44
CA SER A 237 -5.71 21.13 -6.67
C SER A 237 -6.50 22.43 -6.43
N THR A 238 -5.98 23.53 -6.97
CA THR A 238 -6.65 24.83 -7.04
C THR A 238 -6.77 25.21 -8.51
N ASP A 239 -7.99 25.17 -9.02
CA ASP A 239 -8.27 25.50 -10.42
C ASP A 239 -8.80 26.94 -10.51
N ASP A 240 -7.94 27.86 -10.95
CA ASP A 240 -8.33 29.25 -11.20
C ASP A 240 -8.85 29.45 -12.65
N GLY A 241 -9.24 28.37 -13.32
CA GLY A 241 -9.75 28.37 -14.71
C GLY A 241 -8.70 28.65 -15.80
N ARG A 242 -7.44 28.93 -15.44
CA ARG A 242 -6.32 29.18 -16.38
C ARG A 242 -5.13 28.25 -16.16
N GLN A 243 -4.83 27.89 -14.92
CA GLN A 243 -3.76 26.97 -14.55
C GLN A 243 -4.21 26.15 -13.33
N THR A 244 -3.84 24.89 -13.29
CA THR A 244 -3.98 24.01 -12.13
C THR A 244 -2.82 24.28 -11.18
N GLY A 245 -3.10 24.93 -10.04
CA GLY A 245 -2.16 25.11 -8.95
C GLY A 245 -2.34 24.06 -7.86
N PHE A 246 -1.43 24.00 -6.89
CA PHE A 246 -1.56 23.14 -5.72
C PHE A 246 -1.34 23.95 -4.44
N SER A 247 -2.19 23.72 -3.45
CA SER A 247 -2.08 24.34 -2.12
C SER A 247 -2.24 23.30 -1.02
N THR A 248 -1.69 23.59 0.16
CA THR A 248 -1.81 22.70 1.32
C THR A 248 -3.26 22.58 1.80
N THR A 249 -3.65 21.39 2.23
CA THR A 249 -4.94 21.13 2.89
C THR A 249 -4.84 21.26 4.41
N VAL A 250 -3.65 21.54 4.93
CA VAL A 250 -3.40 21.66 6.37
C VAL A 250 -4.12 22.89 6.91
N LYS A 251 -4.81 22.71 8.03
CA LYS A 251 -5.47 23.77 8.79
C LYS A 251 -5.01 23.73 10.23
N ARG A 252 -4.79 24.90 10.83
CA ARG A 252 -4.47 25.05 12.25
C ARG A 252 -5.74 25.34 13.04
N SER A 253 -5.78 24.86 14.28
CA SER A 253 -6.82 25.16 15.25
C SER A 253 -7.04 26.66 15.36
N GLN A 254 -8.31 27.03 15.32
CA GLN A 254 -8.75 28.40 15.49
C GLN A 254 -8.77 28.84 16.97
N HIS A 255 -8.47 27.94 17.92
CA HIS A 255 -8.37 28.26 19.35
C HIS A 255 -6.98 28.76 19.77
N LEU A 256 -5.98 28.61 18.90
CA LEU A 256 -4.63 29.11 19.13
C LEU A 256 -4.50 30.57 18.69
N PRO A 257 -3.58 31.35 19.29
CA PRO A 257 -3.21 32.68 18.84
C PRO A 257 -2.80 32.69 17.37
N ALA A 258 -2.79 33.87 16.73
CA ALA A 258 -2.27 34.03 15.38
C ALA A 258 -0.90 33.33 15.24
N ALA A 259 -0.75 32.50 14.20
CA ALA A 259 0.46 31.72 13.99
C ALA A 259 1.68 32.64 13.83
N SER A 260 2.79 32.31 14.48
CA SER A 260 4.10 32.85 14.12
C SER A 260 4.52 32.30 12.75
N GLN A 261 5.57 32.88 12.14
CA GLN A 261 6.05 32.44 10.81
C GLN A 261 6.42 30.94 10.74
N THR A 262 6.78 30.32 11.86
CA THR A 262 7.15 28.90 11.95
C THR A 262 5.98 27.95 12.26
N GLU A 263 4.81 28.49 12.61
CA GLU A 263 3.60 27.72 12.98
C GLU A 263 2.49 27.82 11.92
N VAL A 264 2.82 28.30 10.72
CA VAL A 264 1.85 28.40 9.62
C VAL A 264 1.43 27.00 9.19
N ALA A 265 0.14 26.83 8.94
CA ALA A 265 -0.41 25.59 8.41
C ALA A 265 0.25 25.26 7.05
N ALA A 266 1.02 24.18 7.00
CA ALA A 266 1.77 23.77 5.83
C ALA A 266 2.00 22.25 5.85
N SER A 267 2.17 21.64 4.67
CA SER A 267 2.30 20.19 4.52
C SER A 267 3.51 19.61 5.28
N GLN A 268 4.63 20.33 5.37
CA GLN A 268 5.78 19.91 6.17
C GLN A 268 5.53 20.00 7.69
N VAL A 269 4.52 20.75 8.14
CA VAL A 269 4.20 20.90 9.57
C VAL A 269 3.29 19.77 10.05
N TYR A 270 2.34 19.32 9.22
CA TYR A 270 1.39 18.27 9.56
C TYR A 270 0.86 17.54 8.32
N GLY A 271 0.55 16.25 8.45
CA GLY A 271 -0.08 15.44 7.40
C GLY A 271 0.90 14.87 6.39
N ALA A 272 1.97 15.61 6.09
CA ALA A 272 3.09 15.19 5.27
C ALA A 272 4.44 15.59 5.93
N SER A 273 4.48 15.63 7.26
CA SER A 273 5.64 16.13 8.00
C SER A 273 6.83 15.17 7.91
N PHE A 274 6.60 13.86 8.02
CA PHE A 274 7.63 12.83 7.94
C PHE A 274 8.34 12.85 6.59
N ILE A 275 7.58 12.82 5.48
CA ILE A 275 8.18 12.78 4.13
C ILE A 275 9.05 14.01 3.85
N ASN A 276 8.66 15.16 4.38
CA ASN A 276 9.35 16.44 4.26
C ASN A 276 10.41 16.70 5.35
N ASN A 277 10.72 15.72 6.22
CA ASN A 277 11.63 15.90 7.35
C ASN A 277 11.27 17.09 8.28
N ALA A 278 9.97 17.38 8.40
CA ALA A 278 9.45 18.59 9.04
C ALA A 278 10.11 19.91 8.58
N SER A 279 10.57 19.96 7.32
CA SER A 279 11.41 21.04 6.79
C SER A 279 10.79 21.67 5.53
N SER A 280 11.07 22.96 5.33
CA SER A 280 10.63 23.71 4.15
C SER A 280 11.76 23.80 3.11
N PRO A 281 11.45 23.83 1.80
CA PRO A 281 10.13 23.71 1.19
C PRO A 281 9.61 22.27 1.16
N ALA A 282 8.29 22.09 1.27
CA ALA A 282 7.65 20.78 1.12
C ALA A 282 7.61 20.33 -0.35
N ILE A 283 7.53 19.01 -0.55
CA ILE A 283 7.20 18.40 -1.82
C ILE A 283 5.87 18.96 -2.33
N THR A 284 5.86 19.41 -3.58
CA THR A 284 4.66 19.91 -4.24
C THR A 284 4.60 19.44 -5.69
N ILE A 285 3.42 19.53 -6.30
CA ILE A 285 3.21 19.22 -7.71
C ILE A 285 3.24 20.52 -8.50
N THR A 286 3.99 20.53 -9.60
CA THR A 286 3.94 21.62 -10.59
C THR A 286 3.48 21.06 -11.93
N VAL A 287 2.69 21.85 -12.64
CA VAL A 287 2.30 21.54 -14.03
C VAL A 287 3.17 22.39 -14.95
N PRO A 288 4.09 21.78 -15.73
CA PRO A 288 4.92 22.50 -16.67
C PRO A 288 4.05 23.28 -17.68
N ALA A 289 4.52 24.45 -18.10
CA ALA A 289 3.82 25.25 -19.12
C ALA A 289 3.87 24.63 -20.52
N GLU A 290 4.78 23.67 -20.76
CA GLU A 290 4.94 22.98 -22.03
C GLU A 290 4.02 21.76 -22.12
N SER A 291 3.22 21.70 -23.19
CA SER A 291 2.12 20.72 -23.38
C SER A 291 2.56 19.25 -23.46
N SER A 292 3.86 18.96 -23.55
CA SER A 292 4.39 17.60 -23.70
C SER A 292 4.83 16.93 -22.40
N SER A 293 4.90 17.66 -21.28
CA SER A 293 5.33 17.12 -19.99
C SER A 293 4.17 17.10 -18.99
N GLY A 294 3.94 15.94 -18.37
CA GLY A 294 2.92 15.79 -17.33
C GLY A 294 3.30 16.50 -16.02
N PRO A 295 2.40 16.52 -15.03
CA PRO A 295 2.69 17.08 -13.71
C PRO A 295 3.93 16.43 -13.08
N GLN A 296 4.76 17.24 -12.44
CA GLN A 296 6.03 16.81 -11.82
C GLN A 296 6.02 17.07 -10.32
N LEU A 297 6.62 16.16 -9.55
CA LEU A 297 6.99 16.40 -8.16
C LEU A 297 8.22 17.30 -8.11
N THR A 298 8.17 18.32 -7.27
CA THR A 298 9.26 19.27 -7.05
C THR A 298 9.63 19.35 -5.58
N ASN A 299 10.79 19.95 -5.26
CA ASN A 299 11.39 19.93 -3.92
C ASN A 299 11.71 18.51 -3.43
N VAL A 300 12.02 17.61 -4.36
CA VAL A 300 12.32 16.20 -4.08
C VAL A 300 13.82 15.92 -4.06
N SER A 301 14.19 14.86 -3.35
CA SER A 301 15.54 14.29 -3.32
C SER A 301 15.44 12.78 -3.05
N ALA A 302 16.54 12.05 -3.15
CA ALA A 302 16.57 10.63 -2.80
C ALA A 302 16.05 10.36 -1.38
N SER A 303 16.38 11.22 -0.41
CA SER A 303 15.88 11.11 0.97
C SER A 303 14.38 11.35 1.08
N HIS A 304 13.79 12.24 0.25
CA HIS A 304 12.34 12.39 0.19
C HIS A 304 11.67 11.12 -0.32
N PHE A 305 12.21 10.53 -1.40
CA PHE A 305 11.70 9.29 -1.94
C PHE A 305 11.89 8.09 -1.00
N ASP A 306 12.92 8.05 -0.15
CA ASP A 306 13.04 7.02 0.88
C ASP A 306 11.93 7.13 1.94
N ARG A 307 11.65 8.34 2.42
CA ARG A 307 10.57 8.56 3.38
C ARG A 307 9.18 8.33 2.78
N LEU A 308 8.97 8.75 1.52
CA LEU A 308 7.76 8.43 0.75
C LEU A 308 7.57 6.92 0.68
N HIS A 309 8.61 6.19 0.31
CA HIS A 309 8.58 4.74 0.19
C HIS A 309 8.14 4.09 1.50
N LYS A 310 8.80 4.44 2.61
CA LYS A 310 8.47 3.91 3.95
C LYS A 310 7.04 4.27 4.38
N LEU A 311 6.61 5.51 4.18
CA LEU A 311 5.29 5.97 4.60
C LEU A 311 4.17 5.30 3.78
N ILE A 312 4.35 5.14 2.47
CA ILE A 312 3.39 4.46 1.57
C ILE A 312 3.18 3.01 2.00
N HIS A 313 4.27 2.28 2.28
CA HIS A 313 4.19 0.89 2.73
C HIS A 313 3.53 0.78 4.11
N LEU A 314 3.89 1.68 5.03
CA LEU A 314 3.29 1.69 6.37
C LEU A 314 1.80 2.06 6.31
N HIS A 315 1.42 3.01 5.46
CA HIS A 315 0.03 3.38 5.21
C HIS A 315 -0.78 2.18 4.73
N HIS A 316 -0.30 1.49 3.70
CA HIS A 316 -0.97 0.31 3.16
C HIS A 316 -1.12 -0.79 4.21
N PHE A 317 -0.08 -1.01 5.01
CA PHE A 317 -0.11 -2.00 6.08
C PHE A 317 -1.11 -1.65 7.21
N LEU A 318 -1.17 -0.38 7.63
CA LEU A 318 -2.05 0.06 8.70
C LEU A 318 -3.50 0.25 8.25
N GLY A 319 -3.73 0.55 6.97
CA GLY A 319 -5.05 0.88 6.42
C GLY A 319 -5.62 2.18 7.01
N LEU A 320 -4.75 3.11 7.41
CA LEU A 320 -5.13 4.40 8.00
C LEU A 320 -4.84 5.55 7.03
N PRO A 321 -5.58 6.68 7.09
CA PRO A 321 -5.28 7.86 6.27
C PRO A 321 -3.81 8.32 6.40
N PHE A 322 -3.21 8.84 5.32
CA PHE A 322 -1.81 9.28 5.33
C PHE A 322 -1.49 10.25 6.47
N ALA A 323 -2.36 11.22 6.74
CA ALA A 323 -2.16 12.18 7.82
C ALA A 323 -2.17 11.54 9.23
N ASP A 324 -2.94 10.46 9.42
CA ASP A 324 -2.96 9.71 10.67
C ASP A 324 -1.67 8.89 10.83
N VAL A 325 -1.18 8.28 9.74
CA VAL A 325 0.10 7.56 9.73
C VAL A 325 1.26 8.52 10.00
N ASP A 326 1.27 9.69 9.34
CA ASP A 326 2.23 10.77 9.57
C ASP A 326 2.20 11.22 11.03
N THR A 327 1.01 11.43 11.60
CA THR A 327 0.82 11.81 13.00
C THR A 327 1.39 10.75 13.95
N LEU A 328 1.11 9.47 13.72
CA LEU A 328 1.63 8.37 14.53
C LEU A 328 3.16 8.31 14.49
N VAL A 329 3.72 8.31 13.28
CA VAL A 329 5.17 8.22 13.06
C VAL A 329 5.87 9.42 13.69
N MET A 330 5.45 10.64 13.36
CA MET A 330 6.09 11.85 13.87
C MET A 330 5.97 11.99 15.39
N SER A 331 4.85 11.56 15.99
CA SER A 331 4.70 11.57 17.45
C SER A 331 5.62 10.57 18.13
N ALA A 332 5.76 9.37 17.58
CA ALA A 332 6.71 8.36 18.08
C ALA A 332 8.16 8.84 17.96
N LEU A 333 8.56 9.37 16.80
CA LEU A 333 9.92 9.86 16.57
C LEU A 333 10.28 11.04 17.48
N ARG A 334 9.35 11.97 17.70
CA ARG A 334 9.54 13.08 18.63
C ARG A 334 9.60 12.61 20.09
N ALA A 335 8.80 11.62 20.47
CA ALA A 335 8.88 11.00 21.80
C ALA A 335 10.22 10.26 22.04
N GLU A 336 10.90 9.83 20.98
CA GLU A 336 12.28 9.33 21.05
C GLU A 336 13.33 10.45 21.18
N GLY A 337 12.93 11.72 21.07
CA GLY A 337 13.82 12.88 21.12
C GLY A 337 14.35 13.33 19.76
N GLN A 338 13.86 12.78 18.64
CA GLN A 338 14.26 13.25 17.31
C GLN A 338 13.65 14.63 17.03
N THR A 339 14.49 15.55 16.57
CA THR A 339 14.09 16.93 16.25
C THR A 339 14.35 17.32 14.80
N LYS A 340 15.21 16.55 14.12
CA LYS A 340 15.57 16.65 12.71
C LYS A 340 16.06 15.29 12.23
N ASP A 341 16.26 15.16 10.92
CA ASP A 341 16.77 13.93 10.29
C ASP A 341 15.95 12.70 10.69
N PHE A 342 14.63 12.87 10.64
CA PHE A 342 13.65 11.89 11.11
C PHE A 342 13.84 10.55 10.40
N HIS A 343 14.04 9.50 11.19
CA HIS A 343 14.26 8.14 10.69
C HIS A 343 13.65 7.11 11.65
N PHE A 344 13.13 6.01 11.11
CA PHE A 344 12.56 4.96 11.94
C PHE A 344 13.62 4.30 12.82
N THR A 345 13.19 3.87 14.01
CA THR A 345 13.97 3.03 14.91
C THR A 345 13.13 1.87 15.42
N ALA A 346 13.77 0.94 16.13
CA ALA A 346 13.06 -0.12 16.83
C ALA A 346 12.11 0.41 17.93
N ASN A 347 12.32 1.63 18.47
CA ASN A 347 11.35 2.25 19.37
C ASN A 347 10.11 2.71 18.59
N THR A 348 10.28 3.25 17.38
CA THR A 348 9.19 3.75 16.54
C THR A 348 8.25 2.62 16.16
N LEU A 349 8.82 1.50 15.71
CA LEU A 349 8.05 0.30 15.36
C LEU A 349 7.34 -0.29 16.59
N ARG A 350 7.98 -0.26 17.78
CA ARG A 350 7.30 -0.66 19.03
C ARG A 350 6.12 0.24 19.37
N ALA A 351 6.26 1.56 19.20
CA ALA A 351 5.15 2.49 19.43
C ALA A 351 3.99 2.19 18.47
N ILE A 352 4.28 1.91 17.19
CA ILE A 352 3.28 1.48 16.21
C ILE A 352 2.60 0.16 16.64
N SER A 353 3.34 -0.82 17.16
CA SER A 353 2.74 -2.06 17.69
C SER A 353 1.77 -1.81 18.83
N VAL A 354 2.16 -0.95 19.78
CA VAL A 354 1.31 -0.59 20.92
C VAL A 354 0.06 0.13 20.42
N PHE A 355 0.21 1.06 19.46
CA PHE A 355 -0.92 1.69 18.80
C PHE A 355 -1.86 0.65 18.16
N ARG A 356 -1.34 -0.32 17.38
CA ARG A 356 -2.18 -1.35 16.75
C ARG A 356 -2.96 -2.17 17.77
N TYR A 357 -2.33 -2.55 18.87
CA TYR A 357 -3.00 -3.24 19.98
C TYR A 357 -4.12 -2.38 20.58
N LEU A 358 -3.83 -1.12 20.91
CA LEU A 358 -4.81 -0.19 21.48
C LEU A 358 -5.94 0.17 20.50
N HIS A 359 -5.62 0.27 19.21
CA HIS A 359 -6.59 0.53 18.16
C HIS A 359 -7.54 -0.67 17.97
N ARG A 360 -7.00 -1.90 17.97
CA ARG A 360 -7.79 -3.13 17.86
C ARG A 360 -8.77 -3.27 19.04
N ASP A 361 -8.24 -3.20 20.26
CA ASP A 361 -8.96 -3.62 21.48
C ASP A 361 -9.73 -2.49 22.14
N PHE A 362 -9.26 -1.25 22.02
CA PHE A 362 -9.83 -0.08 22.70
C PHE A 362 -10.27 1.03 21.75
N LYS A 363 -10.15 0.84 20.43
CA LYS A 363 -10.54 1.81 19.40
C LYS A 363 -9.85 3.17 19.54
N VAL A 364 -8.65 3.19 20.10
CA VAL A 364 -7.82 4.39 20.21
C VAL A 364 -7.50 4.92 18.81
N SER A 365 -7.80 6.19 18.55
CA SER A 365 -7.47 6.85 17.28
C SER A 365 -6.00 7.27 17.22
N ALA A 366 -5.51 7.58 16.01
CA ALA A 366 -4.14 8.04 15.81
C ALA A 366 -3.79 9.28 16.64
N TRP A 367 -4.68 10.28 16.66
CA TRP A 367 -4.46 11.51 17.42
C TRP A 367 -4.52 11.29 18.95
N GLN A 368 -5.38 10.37 19.43
CA GLN A 368 -5.44 10.03 20.85
C GLN A 368 -4.13 9.37 21.29
N PHE A 369 -3.61 8.44 20.48
CA PHE A 369 -2.33 7.81 20.76
C PHE A 369 -1.17 8.80 20.69
N ALA A 370 -1.14 9.69 19.71
CA ALA A 370 -0.17 10.79 19.64
C ALA A 370 -0.20 11.68 20.89
N THR A 371 -1.40 11.95 21.42
CA THR A 371 -1.57 12.71 22.66
C THR A 371 -0.98 11.95 23.86
N MET A 372 -1.15 10.62 23.94
CA MET A 372 -0.52 9.79 24.98
C MET A 372 1.02 9.80 24.90
N LEU A 373 1.59 9.97 23.70
CA LEU A 373 3.04 10.10 23.51
C LEU A 373 3.58 11.50 23.84
N GLY A 374 2.70 12.50 24.00
CA GLY A 374 3.06 13.80 24.56
C GLY A 374 2.66 15.03 23.73
N ALA A 375 2.00 14.87 22.58
CA ALA A 375 1.59 16.01 21.77
C ALA A 375 0.14 15.88 21.27
N LEU A 376 -0.75 16.77 21.73
CA LEU A 376 -2.10 16.90 21.20
C LEU A 376 -2.05 17.59 19.82
N PRO A 377 -2.53 16.95 18.73
CA PRO A 377 -2.51 17.58 17.41
C PRO A 377 -3.38 18.83 17.35
N VAL A 378 -2.77 19.96 16.99
CA VAL A 378 -3.44 21.25 16.80
C VAL A 378 -3.69 21.58 15.33
N TYR A 379 -3.30 20.69 14.44
CA TYR A 379 -3.51 20.78 13.00
C TYR A 379 -4.42 19.64 12.53
N SER A 380 -4.98 19.79 11.33
CA SER A 380 -5.77 18.79 10.62
C SER A 380 -5.56 18.93 9.12
N VAL A 381 -5.98 17.95 8.34
CA VAL A 381 -5.98 18.00 6.87
C VAL A 381 -7.40 17.99 6.30
N GLY A 382 -7.58 18.57 5.13
CA GLY A 382 -8.81 18.47 4.35
C GLY A 382 -10.04 19.03 5.08
N GLN A 383 -11.07 18.20 5.27
CA GLN A 383 -12.29 18.57 5.98
C GLN A 383 -12.29 18.21 7.46
N ALA A 384 -11.29 17.47 7.95
CA ALA A 384 -11.20 17.11 9.37
C ALA A 384 -11.05 18.36 10.26
N LEU A 385 -11.52 18.24 11.51
CA LEU A 385 -11.26 19.21 12.56
C LEU A 385 -9.96 18.86 13.29
N PRO A 386 -9.16 19.83 13.74
CA PRO A 386 -8.05 19.58 14.65
C PRO A 386 -8.50 18.83 15.90
N ALA A 387 -7.64 17.97 16.44
CA ALA A 387 -7.96 17.20 17.65
C ALA A 387 -8.25 18.13 18.85
N LEU A 388 -7.49 19.22 18.97
CA LEU A 388 -7.76 20.27 19.95
C LEU A 388 -9.20 20.81 19.87
N ASP A 389 -9.68 21.12 18.66
CA ASP A 389 -11.02 21.66 18.43
C ASP A 389 -12.09 20.62 18.79
N THR A 390 -11.80 19.32 18.57
CA THR A 390 -12.70 18.22 18.94
C THR A 390 -12.83 18.09 20.47
N VAL A 391 -11.70 18.17 21.19
CA VAL A 391 -11.69 18.11 22.66
C VAL A 391 -12.42 19.29 23.28
N LEU A 392 -12.20 20.50 22.75
CA LEU A 392 -12.85 21.72 23.25
C LEU A 392 -14.32 21.83 22.79
N GLY A 393 -14.64 21.40 21.57
CA GLY A 393 -15.99 21.44 21.00
C GLY A 393 -16.97 20.47 21.69
N ALA A 394 -16.49 19.32 22.14
CA ALA A 394 -17.29 18.38 22.94
C ALA A 394 -17.77 18.98 24.27
N GLN A 395 -17.07 19.97 24.82
CA GLN A 395 -17.51 20.68 26.02
C GLN A 395 -18.63 21.69 25.73
N ALA A 396 -18.61 22.33 24.56
CA ALA A 396 -19.65 23.28 24.14
C ALA A 396 -21.02 22.63 23.89
N ALA A 397 -21.05 21.34 23.49
CA ALA A 397 -22.29 20.61 23.20
C ALA A 397 -23.04 20.12 24.47
N ASN A 398 -22.36 20.01 25.61
CA ASN A 398 -22.95 19.54 26.87
C ASN A 398 -23.53 20.68 27.74
N GLY A 399 -23.48 21.93 27.27
CA GLY A 399 -24.15 23.06 27.90
C GLY A 399 -25.09 23.75 26.91
N ASN A 400 -26.36 23.91 27.29
CA ASN A 400 -27.40 24.59 26.49
C ASN A 400 -27.17 26.10 26.26
N ASP A 401 -25.96 26.61 26.47
CA ASP A 401 -25.65 28.04 26.37
C ASP A 401 -24.90 28.34 25.08
N SER A 402 -25.60 28.99 24.14
CA SER A 402 -25.04 29.63 22.95
C SER A 402 -24.03 30.76 23.26
N ASN A 403 -23.80 31.04 24.55
CA ASN A 403 -22.83 32.00 25.07
C ASN A 403 -21.62 31.35 25.75
N GLN A 404 -21.45 30.02 25.67
CA GLN A 404 -20.26 29.37 26.24
C GLN A 404 -19.00 29.96 25.61
N THR A 405 -18.19 30.54 26.48
CA THR A 405 -17.03 31.32 26.07
C THR A 405 -16.02 30.38 25.46
N ARG A 406 -15.72 30.59 24.18
CA ARG A 406 -14.67 29.86 23.46
C ARG A 406 -13.37 29.90 24.26
N VAL A 407 -12.86 28.73 24.66
CA VAL A 407 -11.53 28.61 25.28
C VAL A 407 -10.50 29.09 24.26
N ILE A 408 -9.72 30.10 24.64
CA ILE A 408 -8.63 30.68 23.83
C ILE A 408 -7.36 30.53 24.65
N PHE A 409 -6.29 30.05 24.02
CA PHE A 409 -4.97 29.99 24.64
C PHE A 409 -4.30 31.36 24.44
N ASP A 410 -4.25 32.21 25.46
CA ASP A 410 -3.74 33.59 25.39
C ASP A 410 -2.50 33.82 26.29
N ASP A 411 -1.86 32.73 26.73
CA ASP A 411 -0.72 32.71 27.67
C ASP A 411 -0.99 33.35 29.05
N ALA A 412 -2.24 33.67 29.37
CA ALA A 412 -2.66 34.13 30.68
C ALA A 412 -2.65 32.99 31.72
N GLU A 413 -2.64 33.36 33.00
CA GLU A 413 -2.66 32.40 34.12
C GLU A 413 -4.00 31.66 34.18
N PHE A 414 -3.93 30.35 34.39
CA PHE A 414 -5.11 29.49 34.60
C PHE A 414 -5.40 29.39 36.09
N ASP A 415 -6.52 29.97 36.51
CA ASP A 415 -6.99 29.86 37.88
C ASP A 415 -7.81 28.58 38.06
N LEU A 416 -7.27 27.65 38.86
CA LEU A 416 -7.90 26.38 39.23
C LEU A 416 -8.70 26.47 40.53
N ASP A 417 -8.56 27.57 41.28
CA ASP A 417 -9.04 27.72 42.66
C ASP A 417 -10.36 28.50 42.75
N THR A 418 -10.90 28.95 41.62
CA THR A 418 -12.23 29.56 41.59
C THR A 418 -13.32 28.49 41.67
N ASP A 419 -14.20 28.60 42.67
CA ASP A 419 -15.56 28.00 42.69
C ASP A 419 -16.32 28.53 41.44
N ALA A 420 -16.06 27.91 40.28
CA ALA A 420 -16.29 28.52 38.98
C ALA A 420 -17.76 28.37 38.52
N GLY A 421 -18.58 29.30 38.98
CA GLY A 421 -19.87 29.62 38.36
C GLY A 421 -19.83 30.83 37.41
N GLN A 422 -18.75 31.64 37.36
CA GLN A 422 -18.82 32.94 36.65
C GLN A 422 -17.56 33.44 35.91
N THR A 423 -16.42 32.73 35.91
CA THR A 423 -15.20 33.20 35.22
C THR A 423 -14.65 32.19 34.23
N ARG A 424 -14.24 32.72 33.06
CA ARG A 424 -13.80 31.98 31.88
C ARG A 424 -12.65 31.01 32.23
N PRO A 425 -12.74 29.70 31.91
CA PRO A 425 -11.57 28.82 31.99
C PRO A 425 -10.56 29.19 30.90
N ARG A 426 -9.30 29.46 31.29
CA ARG A 426 -8.23 29.99 30.41
C ARG A 426 -6.91 29.24 30.63
N TRP A 427 -6.42 28.49 29.66
CA TRP A 427 -5.30 27.57 29.88
C TRP A 427 -3.93 28.13 29.47
N ARG A 428 -2.89 27.78 30.24
CA ARG A 428 -1.48 28.12 29.96
C ARG A 428 -0.74 26.93 29.33
N LYS A 429 0.15 27.19 28.36
CA LYS A 429 1.08 26.18 27.82
C LYS A 429 2.17 25.92 28.87
N CYS A 430 2.21 24.73 29.47
CA CYS A 430 3.35 24.33 30.31
C CYS A 430 4.61 24.28 29.43
N ALA A 431 5.61 25.09 29.76
CA ALA A 431 6.92 25.00 29.15
C ALA A 431 7.49 23.60 29.41
N THR A 432 7.73 22.83 28.35
CA THR A 432 8.50 21.59 28.41
C THR A 432 9.97 21.95 28.66
N HIS A 433 10.55 21.38 29.72
CA HIS A 433 11.99 21.39 29.98
C HIS A 433 12.77 20.52 29.00
#